data_AF-T0T3F2-F1
#
_entry.id   AF-T0T3F2-F1
#
_cell.length_a   1.000
_cell.length_b   1.000
_cell.length_c   1.000
_cell.angle_alpha   90.00
_cell.angle_beta   90.00
_cell.angle_gamma   90.00
#
_symmetry.space_group_name_H-M   'P 1'
#
loop_
_entity.id
_entity.type
_entity.pdbx_description
1 polymer ?
#
loop_
_entity_poly.entity_id
_entity_poly.type
_entity_poly.pdbx_seq_one_letter_code
_entity_poly.pdbx_strand_id
1 'polypeptide(L)'
;MEFKERFYELVGNQSEMMRDILLILTAPVIYFQFIPALLIDFTVSLYQQICFPVYGLEKVNRSDYIKFDRHYLKHLSGVKKLNCLYCSYFNGVISYVREVAARTEVYWCPLKNLARKSPHKYYKNFASRDNPTEFNEKYNQSKL
;
A
#
# COMPACT_ATOMS: atom_id res chain seq x y z
N MET A 1 -17.38 -14.96 9.38
CA MET A 1 -18.75 -14.65 9.85
C MET A 1 -18.93 -15.12 11.29
N GLU A 2 -18.45 -16.31 11.68
CA GLU A 2 -18.56 -16.82 13.06
C GLU A 2 -17.99 -15.92 14.17
N PHE A 3 -16.85 -15.25 13.96
CA PHE A 3 -16.27 -14.41 15.01
C PHE A 3 -17.14 -13.21 15.37
N LYS A 4 -17.83 -12.62 14.39
CA LYS A 4 -18.62 -11.41 14.57
C LYS A 4 -19.89 -11.73 15.37
N GLU A 5 -20.60 -12.79 15.00
CA GLU A 5 -21.81 -13.26 15.70
C GLU A 5 -21.50 -13.65 17.16
N ARG A 6 -20.43 -14.44 17.36
CA ARG A 6 -20.02 -14.92 18.70
C ARG A 6 -19.54 -13.79 19.61
N PHE A 7 -18.94 -12.74 19.04
CA PHE A 7 -18.53 -11.54 19.76
C PHE A 7 -19.73 -10.65 20.13
N TYR A 8 -20.77 -10.58 19.29
CA TYR A 8 -21.97 -9.80 19.55
C TYR A 8 -22.91 -10.47 20.57
N GLU A 9 -23.03 -11.80 20.57
CA GLU A 9 -23.80 -12.53 21.59
C GLU A 9 -23.21 -12.40 23.01
N LEU A 10 -21.88 -12.34 23.14
CA LEU A 10 -21.19 -12.14 24.43
C LEU A 10 -21.32 -10.72 25.02
N VAL A 11 -21.67 -9.73 24.19
CA VAL A 11 -21.57 -8.29 24.53
C VAL A 11 -22.95 -7.62 24.60
N GLY A 12 -23.99 -8.40 24.92
CA GLY A 12 -25.37 -7.92 25.08
C GLY A 12 -25.51 -6.72 26.04
N ASN A 13 -26.13 -5.65 25.54
CA ASN A 13 -26.69 -4.48 26.23
C ASN A 13 -25.76 -3.58 27.10
N GLN A 14 -24.49 -3.93 27.34
CA GLN A 14 -23.44 -3.05 27.89
C GLN A 14 -22.56 -2.40 26.80
N SER A 15 -23.15 -2.16 25.64
CA SER A 15 -22.45 -2.16 24.35
C SER A 15 -21.48 -0.99 24.14
N GLU A 16 -21.70 0.21 24.66
CA GLU A 16 -20.78 1.35 24.41
C GLU A 16 -19.51 1.27 25.26
N MET A 17 -19.63 1.08 26.58
CA MET A 17 -18.48 0.99 27.48
C MET A 17 -17.59 -0.22 27.14
N MET A 18 -18.20 -1.37 26.81
CA MET A 18 -17.45 -2.54 26.38
C MET A 18 -16.72 -2.28 25.05
N ARG A 19 -17.36 -1.58 24.09
CA ARG A 19 -16.74 -1.20 22.83
C ARG A 19 -15.55 -0.26 23.01
N ASP A 20 -15.65 0.73 23.88
CA ASP A 20 -14.54 1.66 24.16
C ASP A 20 -13.35 0.94 24.80
N ILE A 21 -13.61 0.03 25.74
CA ILE A 21 -12.56 -0.83 26.32
C ILE A 21 -11.89 -1.67 25.24
N LEU A 22 -12.68 -2.31 24.36
CA LEU A 22 -12.15 -3.10 23.26
C LEU A 22 -11.35 -2.26 22.26
N LEU A 23 -11.76 -1.02 21.99
CA LEU A 23 -11.01 -0.08 21.14
C LEU A 23 -9.65 0.28 21.77
N ILE A 24 -9.62 0.55 23.08
CA ILE A 24 -8.38 0.86 23.81
C ILE A 24 -7.45 -0.36 23.82
N LEU A 25 -7.99 -1.55 24.07
CA LEU A 25 -7.22 -2.80 24.11
C LEU A 25 -6.65 -3.20 22.74
N THR A 26 -7.37 -2.89 21.66
CA THR A 26 -6.92 -3.19 20.29
C THR A 26 -6.04 -2.09 19.68
N ALA A 27 -6.05 -0.87 20.23
CA ALA A 27 -5.22 0.23 19.75
C ALA A 27 -3.73 -0.12 19.67
N PRO A 28 -3.08 -0.74 20.68
CA PRO A 28 -1.68 -1.16 20.58
C PRO A 28 -1.40 -2.07 19.38
N VAL A 29 -2.32 -2.99 19.05
CA VAL A 29 -2.18 -3.93 17.93
C VAL A 29 -2.25 -3.20 16.59
N ILE A 30 -3.16 -2.22 16.46
CA ILE A 30 -3.27 -1.39 15.25
C ILE A 30 -2.02 -0.52 15.11
N TYR A 31 -1.64 0.19 16.17
CA TYR A 31 -0.48 1.09 16.13
C TYR A 31 0.84 0.36 15.98
N PHE A 32 0.94 -0.90 16.41
CA PHE A 32 2.12 -1.74 16.16
C PHE A 32 2.42 -1.88 14.65
N GLN A 33 1.40 -1.85 13.78
CA GLN A 33 1.57 -1.94 12.33
C GLN A 33 2.31 -0.73 11.73
N PHE A 34 2.54 0.35 12.49
CA PHE A 34 3.46 1.40 12.06
C PHE A 34 4.89 0.88 11.87
N ILE A 35 5.34 -0.05 12.72
CA ILE A 35 6.71 -0.60 12.65
C ILE A 35 6.96 -1.28 11.30
N PRO A 36 6.17 -2.28 10.86
CA PRO A 36 6.37 -2.88 9.53
C PRO A 36 6.14 -1.87 8.40
N ALA A 37 5.22 -0.93 8.53
CA ALA A 37 5.01 0.11 7.51
C ALA A 37 6.25 1.01 7.34
N LEU A 38 6.87 1.45 8.44
CA LEU A 38 8.11 2.23 8.44
C LEU A 38 9.28 1.43 7.86
N LEU A 39 9.39 0.15 8.22
CA LEU A 39 10.43 -0.72 7.69
C LEU A 39 10.30 -0.89 6.18
N ILE A 40 9.09 -1.16 5.67
CA ILE A 40 8.83 -1.28 4.23
C ILE A 40 9.10 0.05 3.52
N ASP A 41 8.62 1.17 4.06
CA ASP A 41 8.85 2.49 3.48
C ASP A 41 10.36 2.79 3.36
N PHE A 42 11.13 2.53 4.41
CA PHE A 42 12.58 2.72 4.42
C PHE A 42 13.29 1.79 3.44
N THR A 43 13.03 0.48 3.51
CA THR A 43 13.70 -0.52 2.69
C THR A 43 13.41 -0.36 1.21
N VAL A 44 12.16 -0.03 0.85
CA VAL A 44 11.76 0.23 -0.55
C VAL A 44 12.35 1.54 -1.05
N SER A 45 12.42 2.57 -0.21
CA SER A 45 13.11 3.83 -0.53
C SER A 45 14.59 3.59 -0.83
N LEU A 46 15.27 2.82 0.02
CA LEU A 46 16.67 2.46 -0.16
C LEU A 46 16.88 1.61 -1.42
N TYR A 47 16.01 0.62 -1.65
CA TYR A 47 16.02 -0.23 -2.84
C TYR A 47 15.99 0.59 -4.12
N GLN A 48 15.02 1.49 -4.29
CA GLN A 48 14.97 2.29 -5.51
C GLN A 48 16.12 3.29 -5.61
N GLN A 49 16.59 3.83 -4.47
CA GLN A 49 17.70 4.79 -4.47
C GLN A 49 18.99 4.17 -5.04
N ILE A 50 19.20 2.89 -4.78
CA ILE A 50 20.36 2.11 -5.24
C ILE A 50 20.11 1.53 -6.63
N CYS A 51 18.99 0.82 -6.84
CA CYS A 51 18.77 0.02 -8.03
C CYS A 51 18.24 0.80 -9.23
N PHE A 52 17.40 1.82 -9.02
CA PHE A 52 16.77 2.52 -10.15
C PHE A 52 17.78 3.27 -11.02
N PRO A 53 18.80 3.96 -10.46
CA PRO A 53 19.87 4.55 -11.28
C PRO A 53 20.64 3.51 -12.10
N VAL A 54 20.88 2.32 -11.55
CA VAL A 54 21.57 1.22 -12.25
C VAL A 54 20.75 0.69 -13.42
N TYR A 55 19.42 0.66 -13.27
CA TYR A 55 18.49 0.18 -14.30
C TYR A 55 17.95 1.27 -15.22
N GLY A 56 18.38 2.54 -15.07
CA GLY A 56 17.83 3.67 -15.84
C GLY A 56 16.37 4.01 -15.54
N LEU A 57 15.82 3.53 -14.42
CA LEU A 57 14.44 3.79 -14.03
C LEU A 57 14.31 5.15 -13.33
N GLU A 58 13.23 5.87 -13.62
CA GLU A 58 12.89 7.10 -12.91
C GLU A 58 12.45 6.77 -11.48
N LYS A 59 13.01 7.48 -10.50
CA LYS A 59 12.66 7.35 -9.08
C LYS A 59 11.23 7.79 -8.81
N VAL A 60 10.54 7.05 -7.95
CA VAL A 60 9.19 7.39 -7.50
C VAL A 60 9.30 8.43 -6.39
N ASN A 61 8.67 9.58 -6.59
CA ASN A 61 8.61 10.60 -5.55
C ASN A 61 7.64 10.19 -4.44
N ARG A 62 8.16 10.03 -3.22
CA ARG A 62 7.38 9.60 -2.05
C ARG A 62 6.30 10.61 -1.64
N SER A 63 6.52 11.92 -1.84
CA SER A 63 5.56 12.96 -1.43
C SER A 63 4.27 12.97 -2.26
N ASP A 64 4.28 12.35 -3.45
CA ASP A 64 3.09 12.22 -4.28
C ASP A 64 2.07 11.23 -3.69
N TYR A 65 2.53 10.32 -2.84
CA TYR A 65 1.74 9.22 -2.28
C TYR A 65 1.37 9.45 -0.81
N ILE A 66 2.29 9.97 -0.01
CA ILE A 66 2.08 10.18 1.43
C ILE A 66 1.68 11.63 1.66
N LYS A 67 0.37 11.89 1.68
CA LYS A 67 -0.22 13.21 1.89
C LYS A 67 -0.99 13.25 3.20
N PHE A 68 -0.66 14.24 4.02
CA PHE A 68 -1.40 14.57 5.22
C PHE A 68 -2.13 15.88 4.95
N ASP A 69 -3.41 15.82 4.59
CA ASP A 69 -4.21 17.03 4.31
C ASP A 69 -5.27 17.28 5.39
N ARG A 70 -5.58 16.24 6.17
CA ARG A 70 -6.75 16.19 7.06
C ARG A 70 -6.46 16.66 8.49
N HIS A 71 -5.21 16.99 8.82
CA HIS A 71 -4.81 17.53 10.13
C HIS A 71 -5.34 18.96 10.37
N TYR A 72 -5.64 19.71 9.30
CA TYR A 72 -6.24 21.06 9.36
C TYR A 72 -7.73 21.08 9.73
N LEU A 73 -8.40 19.93 9.74
CA LEU A 73 -9.82 19.85 10.09
C LEU A 73 -10.00 20.15 11.59
N LYS A 74 -10.56 21.33 11.89
CA LYS A 74 -10.75 21.86 13.26
C LYS A 74 -11.74 21.08 14.11
N HIS A 75 -12.65 20.33 13.49
CA HIS A 75 -13.73 19.60 14.17
C HIS A 75 -13.34 18.19 14.66
N LEU A 76 -12.09 17.74 14.44
CA LEU A 76 -11.61 16.42 14.85
C LEU A 76 -10.85 16.50 16.18
N SER A 77 -11.19 15.61 17.13
CA SER A 77 -10.43 15.42 18.37
C SER A 77 -9.04 14.86 18.09
N GLY A 78 -8.08 15.04 19.01
CA GLY A 78 -6.68 14.62 18.83
C GLY A 78 -6.52 13.14 18.44
N VAL A 79 -7.27 12.24 19.09
CA VAL A 79 -7.26 10.80 18.78
C VAL A 79 -7.75 10.52 17.36
N LYS A 80 -8.83 11.20 16.92
CA LYS A 80 -9.35 11.04 15.56
C LYS A 80 -8.34 11.56 14.51
N LYS A 81 -7.60 12.62 14.82
CA LYS A 81 -6.50 13.11 13.97
C LYS A 81 -5.35 12.10 13.90
N LEU A 82 -4.97 11.47 15.01
CA LEU A 82 -3.94 10.43 15.03
C LEU A 82 -4.34 9.21 14.18
N ASN A 83 -5.58 8.73 14.33
CA ASN A 83 -6.12 7.67 13.47
C ASN A 83 -6.12 8.07 11.98
N CYS A 84 -6.43 9.33 11.68
CA CYS A 84 -6.38 9.83 10.31
C CYS A 84 -4.95 9.82 9.76
N LEU A 85 -3.97 10.25 10.57
CA LEU A 85 -2.56 10.23 10.20
C LEU A 85 -2.07 8.80 9.97
N TYR A 86 -2.47 7.86 10.84
CA TYR A 86 -2.22 6.43 10.67
C TYR A 86 -2.74 5.93 9.30
N CYS A 87 -4.02 6.16 9.01
CA CYS A 87 -4.63 5.69 7.76
C CYS A 87 -4.00 6.35 6.52
N SER A 88 -3.74 7.66 6.57
CA SER A 88 -3.09 8.39 5.46
C SER A 88 -1.68 7.87 5.22
N TYR A 89 -0.90 7.64 6.27
CA TYR A 89 0.45 7.11 6.17
C TYR A 89 0.46 5.71 5.57
N PHE A 90 -0.30 4.78 6.15
CA PHE A 90 -0.28 3.38 5.74
C PHE A 90 -0.74 3.20 4.28
N ASN A 91 -1.86 3.82 3.89
CA ASN A 91 -2.33 3.76 2.50
C ASN A 91 -1.36 4.45 1.53
N GLY A 92 -0.73 5.55 1.95
CA GLY A 92 0.29 6.23 1.18
C GLY A 92 1.52 5.35 0.93
N VAL A 93 2.07 4.72 1.98
CA VAL A 93 3.20 3.79 1.88
C VAL A 93 2.86 2.62 0.95
N ILE A 94 1.70 1.96 1.13
CA ILE A 94 1.33 0.83 0.26
C ILE A 94 1.20 1.26 -1.21
N SER A 95 0.65 2.45 -1.46
CA SER A 95 0.53 2.98 -2.83
C SER A 95 1.89 3.33 -3.43
N TYR A 96 2.78 3.92 -2.65
CA TYR A 96 4.17 4.20 -3.03
C TYR A 96 4.94 2.91 -3.38
N VAL A 97 4.88 1.92 -2.49
CA VAL A 97 5.52 0.61 -2.69
C VAL A 97 5.00 -0.08 -3.94
N ARG A 98 3.68 -0.02 -4.17
CA ARG A 98 3.05 -0.57 -5.37
C ARG A 98 3.55 0.10 -6.65
N GLU A 99 3.75 1.42 -6.66
CA GLU A 99 4.31 2.12 -7.81
C GLU A 99 5.76 1.69 -8.07
N VAL A 100 6.59 1.63 -7.02
CA VAL A 100 7.99 1.19 -7.13
C VAL A 100 8.04 -0.22 -7.73
N ALA A 101 7.27 -1.16 -7.18
CA ALA A 101 7.18 -2.52 -7.69
C ALA A 101 6.65 -2.57 -9.14
N ALA A 102 5.70 -1.70 -9.50
CA ALA A 102 5.16 -1.66 -10.86
C ALA A 102 6.19 -1.18 -11.89
N ARG A 103 7.05 -0.21 -11.54
CA ARG A 103 8.16 0.22 -12.41
C ARG A 103 9.22 -0.87 -12.53
N THR A 104 9.52 -1.59 -11.44
CA THR A 104 10.38 -2.77 -11.50
C THR A 104 9.79 -3.87 -12.38
N GLU A 105 8.49 -4.12 -12.29
CA GLU A 105 7.82 -5.14 -13.11
C GLU A 105 7.88 -4.81 -14.61
N VAL A 106 7.71 -3.54 -15.00
CA VAL A 106 7.90 -3.08 -16.38
C VAL A 106 9.30 -3.41 -16.90
N TYR A 107 10.33 -3.24 -16.06
CA TYR A 107 11.70 -3.53 -16.41
C TYR A 107 12.01 -5.03 -16.48
N TRP A 108 11.48 -5.84 -15.55
CA TRP A 108 11.82 -7.27 -15.49
C TRP A 108 10.96 -8.17 -16.37
N CYS A 109 9.64 -7.99 -16.38
CA CYS A 109 8.74 -8.93 -17.04
C CYS A 109 7.40 -8.26 -17.40
N PRO A 110 7.32 -7.60 -18.57
CA PRO A 110 6.08 -6.99 -19.04
C PRO A 110 5.11 -8.03 -19.62
N LEU A 111 4.81 -9.12 -18.91
CA LEU A 111 3.84 -10.16 -19.32
C LEU A 111 2.54 -10.07 -18.54
N LYS A 112 1.40 -10.22 -19.25
CA LYS A 112 0.09 -10.34 -18.60
C LYS A 112 -0.02 -11.66 -17.84
N ASN A 113 -0.38 -11.57 -16.57
CA ASN A 113 -0.80 -12.67 -15.71
C ASN A 113 -2.28 -13.03 -15.95
N LEU A 114 -2.64 -14.31 -15.80
CA LEU A 114 -3.99 -14.86 -15.99
C LEU A 114 -5.04 -14.34 -15.01
N ALA A 115 -4.66 -14.03 -13.78
CA ALA A 115 -5.62 -13.80 -12.69
C ALA A 115 -5.28 -12.56 -11.83
N ARG A 116 -4.96 -11.43 -12.47
CA ARG A 116 -4.66 -10.18 -11.75
C ARG A 116 -5.93 -9.41 -11.41
N LYS A 117 -6.27 -9.32 -10.12
CA LYS A 117 -7.48 -8.61 -9.63
C LYS A 117 -7.39 -7.08 -9.64
N SER A 118 -6.18 -6.52 -9.49
CA SER A 118 -5.95 -5.08 -9.47
C SER A 118 -4.69 -4.77 -10.28
N PRO A 119 -4.80 -4.44 -11.58
CA PRO A 119 -3.65 -4.03 -12.39
C PRO A 119 -3.17 -2.63 -12.04
N HIS A 120 -1.86 -2.37 -12.17
CA HIS A 120 -1.32 -1.01 -12.12
C HIS A 120 -1.42 -0.36 -13.51
N LYS A 121 -1.25 0.97 -13.56
CA LYS A 121 -1.44 1.78 -14.78
C LYS A 121 -0.60 1.32 -16.00
N TYR A 122 0.59 0.77 -15.78
CA TYR A 122 1.48 0.28 -16.85
C TYR A 122 1.04 -1.06 -17.45
N TYR A 123 0.18 -1.82 -16.77
CA TYR A 123 -0.18 -3.18 -17.17
C TYR A 123 -0.90 -3.25 -18.53
N LYS A 124 -1.55 -2.15 -18.96
CA LYS A 124 -2.15 -2.02 -20.29
C LYS A 124 -1.12 -2.18 -21.41
N ASN A 125 0.14 -1.83 -21.15
CA ASN A 125 1.24 -1.90 -22.10
C ASN A 125 1.97 -3.25 -22.05
N PHE A 126 1.53 -4.23 -21.24
CA PHE A 126 2.21 -5.52 -21.14
C PHE A 126 1.88 -6.42 -22.33
N ALA A 127 2.81 -7.30 -22.70
CA ALA A 127 2.64 -8.31 -23.74
C ALA A 127 1.60 -9.35 -23.32
N SER A 128 0.91 -9.89 -24.32
CA SER A 128 0.05 -11.06 -24.14
C SER A 128 0.91 -12.26 -23.76
N ARG A 129 0.39 -13.12 -22.88
CA ARG A 129 1.16 -14.23 -22.30
C ARG A 129 1.68 -15.22 -23.36
N ASP A 130 0.90 -15.38 -24.41
CA ASP A 130 1.06 -16.33 -25.50
C ASP A 130 1.83 -15.75 -26.70
N ASN A 131 2.29 -14.51 -26.62
CA ASN A 131 3.00 -13.84 -27.71
C ASN A 131 4.47 -13.53 -27.34
N PRO A 132 5.42 -14.44 -27.62
CA PRO A 132 6.83 -14.24 -27.29
C PRO A 132 7.49 -13.11 -28.10
N THR A 133 6.99 -12.80 -29.29
CA THR A 133 7.49 -11.68 -30.11
C THR A 133 7.14 -10.35 -29.47
N GLU A 134 5.86 -10.17 -29.10
CA GLU A 134 5.38 -8.98 -28.39
C GLU A 134 6.11 -8.78 -27.05
N PHE A 135 6.44 -9.89 -26.37
CA PHE A 135 7.26 -9.85 -25.16
C PHE A 135 8.65 -9.25 -25.42
N ASN A 136 9.38 -9.73 -26.42
CA ASN A 136 10.72 -9.24 -26.73
C ASN A 136 10.70 -7.75 -27.13
N GLU A 137 9.71 -7.32 -27.90
CA GLU A 137 9.53 -5.91 -28.27
C GLU A 137 9.36 -5.03 -27.03
N LYS A 138 8.44 -5.40 -26.13
CA LYS A 138 8.14 -4.64 -24.92
C LYS A 138 9.25 -4.70 -23.88
N TYR A 139 9.94 -5.83 -23.80
CA TYR A 139 11.11 -6.00 -22.95
C TYR A 139 12.25 -5.10 -23.42
N ASN A 140 12.55 -5.06 -24.72
CA ASN A 140 13.59 -4.18 -25.26
C ASN A 140 13.21 -2.71 -25.10
N GLN A 141 11.94 -2.35 -25.30
CA GLN A 141 11.45 -0.99 -25.10
C GLN A 141 11.62 -0.50 -23.65
N SER A 142 11.57 -1.38 -22.65
CA SER A 142 11.75 -0.97 -21.24
C SER A 142 13.21 -0.83 -20.81
N LYS A 143 14.18 -1.17 -21.69
CA LYS A 143 15.63 -1.01 -21.46
C LYS A 143 16.23 0.20 -22.17
N LEU A 144 15.51 0.77 -23.13
CA LEU A 144 15.91 1.95 -23.92
C LEU A 144 15.43 3.23 -23.23
#